data_AF-A0A0X3V8S9-F1
#
_entry.id   AF-A0A0X3V8S9-F1
#
_cell.length_a   1.000
_cell.length_b   1.000
_cell.length_c   1.000
_cell.angle_alpha   90.00
_cell.angle_beta   90.00
_cell.angle_gamma   90.00
#
_symmetry.space_group_name_H-M   'P 1'
#
loop_
_entity.id
_entity.type
_entity.pdbx_description
1 polymer ?
#
loop_
_entity_poly.entity_id
_entity_poly.type
_entity_poly.pdbx_seq_one_letter_code
_entity_poly.pdbx_strand_id
1 'polypeptide(L)'
;MHLPEDQLRAGHIPADLYRQIPPGTDVRQVVIVQEAPRSYTGPIVLTLLITMGSVVVLLVIAFVAQAVAASIVSVLSATCGISYTISRTSKRKRPPRALGK
;
A
#
# COMPACT_ATOMS: atom_id res chain seq x y z
N MET A 1 -0.50 -2.85 28.72
CA MET A 1 -0.28 -2.24 30.05
C MET A 1 -0.49 -0.73 29.89
N HIS A 2 -1.59 -0.20 30.44
CA HIS A 2 -2.07 1.20 30.27
C HIS A 2 -2.21 1.92 31.64
N LEU A 3 -1.42 1.49 32.63
CA LEU A 3 -1.68 1.75 34.05
C LEU A 3 -1.57 3.21 34.55
N PRO A 4 -0.76 4.13 33.99
CA PRO A 4 -0.61 5.47 34.59
C PRO A 4 -1.82 6.38 34.31
N GLU A 5 -2.31 6.35 33.06
CA GLU A 5 -3.42 7.17 32.57
C GLU A 5 -4.72 6.84 33.33
N ASP A 6 -4.96 5.54 33.54
CA ASP A 6 -6.14 5.01 34.20
C ASP A 6 -6.12 5.31 35.71
N GLN A 7 -4.93 5.29 36.34
CA GLN A 7 -4.79 5.66 37.75
C GLN A 7 -4.99 7.17 37.97
N LEU A 8 -4.49 8.01 37.07
CA LEU A 8 -4.75 9.45 37.07
C LEU A 8 -6.25 9.77 36.87
N ARG A 9 -6.92 9.08 35.95
CA ARG A 9 -8.38 9.20 35.75
C ARG A 9 -9.20 8.73 36.94
N ALA A 10 -8.69 7.76 37.70
CA ALA A 10 -9.29 7.30 38.95
C ALA A 10 -9.00 8.21 40.16
N GLY A 11 -8.35 9.36 39.95
CA GLY A 11 -8.00 10.31 41.01
C GLY A 11 -6.86 9.81 41.91
N HIS A 12 -6.13 8.77 41.50
CA HIS A 12 -4.94 8.29 42.18
C HIS A 12 -3.69 8.99 41.65
N ILE A 13 -2.82 9.39 42.57
CA ILE A 13 -1.51 9.94 42.23
C ILE A 13 -0.60 8.75 41.84
N PRO A 14 -0.03 8.72 40.62
CA PRO A 14 0.84 7.63 40.20
C PRO A 14 2.06 7.50 41.11
N ALA A 15 2.50 6.27 41.38
CA ALA A 15 3.65 5.98 42.26
C ALA A 15 4.95 6.68 41.81
N ASP A 16 5.13 6.88 40.50
CA ASP A 16 6.30 7.56 39.95
C ASP A 16 6.29 9.07 40.22
N LEU A 17 5.09 9.65 40.38
CA LEU A 17 4.91 11.06 40.66
C LEU A 17 5.18 11.38 42.13
N TYR A 18 4.90 10.44 43.04
CA TYR A 18 5.28 10.55 44.46
C TYR A 18 6.78 10.78 44.68
N ARG A 19 7.64 10.21 43.82
CA ARG A 19 9.11 10.39 43.91
C ARG A 19 9.58 11.78 43.46
N GLN A 20 8.74 12.51 42.73
CA GLN A 20 9.05 13.85 42.22
C GLN A 20 8.46 14.95 43.10
N ILE A 21 7.63 14.62 44.09
CA ILE A 21 7.07 15.58 45.04
C ILE A 21 8.13 15.94 46.09
N PRO A 22 8.45 17.23 46.30
CA PRO A 22 9.39 17.65 47.33
C PRO A 22 8.95 17.23 48.73
N PRO A 23 9.88 16.80 49.60
CA PRO A 23 9.54 16.41 50.97
C PRO A 23 8.95 17.61 51.74
N GLY A 24 7.82 17.39 52.44
CA GLY A 24 7.08 18.43 53.16
C GLY A 24 5.92 19.07 52.38
N THR A 25 5.70 18.67 51.13
CA THR A 25 4.54 19.12 50.33
C THR A 25 3.27 18.34 50.73
N ASP A 26 2.17 19.05 51.00
CA ASP A 26 0.88 18.42 51.25
C ASP A 26 0.32 17.80 49.95
N VAL A 27 0.28 16.47 49.90
CA VAL A 27 -0.22 15.68 48.76
C VAL A 27 -1.68 15.98 48.42
N ARG A 28 -2.47 16.55 49.34
CA ARG A 28 -3.86 16.94 49.09
C ARG A 28 -4.00 18.24 48.29
N GLN A 29 -2.94 19.02 48.16
CA GLN A 29 -2.93 20.31 47.44
C GLN A 29 -2.06 20.31 46.18
N VAL A 30 -1.60 19.14 45.71
CA VAL A 30 -0.77 19.04 44.51
C VAL A 30 -1.65 19.12 43.26
N VAL A 31 -1.41 20.13 42.43
CA VAL A 31 -2.01 20.25 41.10
C VAL A 31 -1.09 19.60 40.08
N ILE A 32 -1.51 18.46 39.52
CA ILE A 32 -0.77 17.77 38.45
C ILE A 32 -1.21 18.37 37.11
N VAL A 33 -0.35 19.18 36.50
CA VAL A 33 -0.59 19.69 35.15
C VAL A 33 -0.13 18.63 34.15
N GLN A 34 -1.07 18.04 33.42
CA GLN A 34 -0.72 17.20 32.27
C GLN A 34 -0.27 18.09 31.12
N GLU A 35 1.03 18.06 30.81
CA GLU A 35 1.56 18.72 29.62
C GLU A 35 1.08 17.94 28.38
N ALA A 36 0.55 18.64 27.37
CA ALA A 36 0.21 18.00 26.11
C ALA A 36 1.46 17.31 25.52
N PRO A 37 1.29 16.19 24.79
CA PRO A 37 2.44 15.48 24.22
C PRO A 37 3.32 16.45 23.42
N ARG A 38 4.58 16.60 23.84
CA ARG A 38 5.52 17.53 23.19
C ARG A 38 5.79 17.20 21.72
N SER A 39 5.46 15.98 21.29
CA SER A 39 5.69 15.55 19.93
C SER A 39 4.67 14.52 19.46
N TYR A 40 4.04 14.82 18.31
CA TYR A 40 3.19 13.90 17.54
C TYR A 40 3.96 13.20 16.41
N THR A 41 5.30 13.24 16.43
CA THR A 41 6.13 12.71 15.35
C THR A 41 5.95 11.21 15.16
N GLY A 42 5.75 10.44 16.25
CA GLY A 42 5.56 8.98 16.17
C GLY A 42 4.38 8.57 15.27
N PRO A 43 3.15 9.00 15.57
CA PRO A 43 1.98 8.72 14.73
C PRO A 43 2.12 9.23 13.28
N ILE A 44 2.71 10.42 13.09
CA ILE A 44 2.89 11.01 11.76
C ILE A 44 3.89 10.20 10.91
N VAL A 45 5.01 9.78 11.48
CA VAL A 45 6.00 8.96 10.77
C VAL A 45 5.42 7.58 10.45
N LEU A 46 4.63 7.01 11.35
CA LEU A 46 3.97 5.72 11.12
C LEU A 46 3.01 5.78 9.92
N THR A 47 2.16 6.80 9.85
CA THR A 47 1.25 6.95 8.72
C THR A 47 2.00 7.20 7.42
N LEU A 48 3.07 8.01 7.46
CA LEU A 48 3.90 8.26 6.28
C LEU A 48 4.54 6.97 5.74
N LEU A 49 5.10 6.14 6.63
CA LEU A 49 5.71 4.85 6.28
C LEU A 49 4.70 3.88 5.67
N ILE A 50 3.51 3.77 6.26
CA ILE A 50 2.45 2.88 5.75
C ILE A 50 2.01 3.34 4.35
N THR A 51 1.77 4.63 4.18
CA THR A 51 1.29 5.18 2.89
C THR A 51 2.33 4.98 1.80
N MET A 52 3.58 5.35 2.07
CA MET A 52 4.67 5.20 1.10
C MET A 52 4.97 3.74 0.80
N GLY A 53 5.01 2.88 1.84
CA GLY A 53 5.21 1.45 1.67
C GLY A 53 4.11 0.79 0.83
N SER A 54 2.85 1.16 1.07
CA SER A 54 1.71 0.66 0.29
C SER A 54 1.83 1.03 -1.20
N VAL A 55 2.20 2.27 -1.52
CA VAL A 55 2.41 2.71 -2.91
C VAL A 55 3.53 1.90 -3.58
N VAL A 56 4.64 1.67 -2.89
CA VAL A 56 5.75 0.85 -3.41
C VAL A 56 5.29 -0.58 -3.68
N VAL A 57 4.55 -1.20 -2.75
CA VAL A 57 4.02 -2.55 -2.94
C VAL A 57 3.12 -2.63 -4.17
N LEU A 58 2.23 -1.65 -4.36
CA LEU A 58 1.35 -1.60 -5.54
C LEU A 58 2.16 -1.44 -6.83
N LEU A 59 3.20 -0.60 -6.84
CA LEU A 59 4.09 -0.43 -7.98
C LEU A 59 4.83 -1.73 -8.33
N VAL A 60 5.32 -2.47 -7.33
CA VAL A 60 5.98 -3.76 -7.54
C VAL A 60 5.02 -4.77 -8.15
N ILE A 61 3.78 -4.85 -7.63
CA ILE A 61 2.76 -5.75 -8.19
C ILE A 61 2.45 -5.39 -9.64
N ALA A 62 2.23 -4.11 -9.93
CA ALA A 62 1.96 -3.64 -11.29
C ALA A 62 3.13 -3.95 -12.24
N PHE A 63 4.37 -3.73 -11.79
CA PHE A 63 5.57 -4.01 -12.57
C PHE A 63 5.71 -5.51 -12.89
N VAL A 64 5.50 -6.38 -11.89
CA VAL A 64 5.52 -7.84 -12.09
C VAL A 64 4.44 -8.27 -13.07
N ALA A 65 3.21 -7.77 -12.93
CA ALA A 65 2.12 -8.07 -13.85
C ALA A 65 2.45 -7.64 -15.29
N GLN A 66 3.04 -6.44 -15.46
CA GLN A 66 3.47 -5.94 -16.75
C GLN A 66 4.60 -6.80 -17.36
N ALA A 67 5.57 -7.22 -16.56
CA ALA A 67 6.65 -8.11 -17.01
C ALA A 67 6.11 -9.46 -17.49
N VAL A 68 5.13 -10.04 -16.80
CA VAL A 68 4.46 -11.28 -17.20
C VAL A 68 3.66 -11.08 -18.49
N ALA A 69 2.89 -10.00 -18.60
CA ALA A 69 2.15 -9.71 -19.83
C ALA A 69 3.09 -9.52 -21.03
N ALA A 70 4.18 -8.77 -20.85
CA ALA A 70 5.18 -8.53 -21.89
C ALA A 70 5.91 -9.83 -22.30
N SER A 71 6.21 -10.71 -21.36
CA SER A 71 6.88 -11.99 -21.68
C SER A 71 5.98 -12.89 -22.51
N ILE A 72 4.69 -12.99 -22.20
CA ILE A 72 3.71 -13.76 -22.97
C ILE A 72 3.62 -13.22 -24.40
N VAL A 73 3.48 -11.90 -24.56
CA VAL A 73 3.43 -11.25 -25.88
C VAL A 73 4.73 -11.49 -26.65
N SER A 74 5.89 -11.42 -25.98
CA SER A 74 7.19 -11.68 -26.61
C SER A 74 7.30 -13.12 -27.12
N VAL A 75 6.88 -14.11 -26.34
CA VAL A 75 6.92 -15.53 -26.74
C VAL A 75 5.94 -15.80 -27.89
N LEU A 76 4.72 -15.29 -27.81
CA LEU A 76 3.72 -15.41 -28.88
C LEU A 76 4.20 -14.72 -30.15
N SER A 77 4.78 -13.52 -30.06
CA SER A 77 5.34 -12.81 -31.22
C SER A 77 6.51 -13.57 -31.85
N ALA A 78 7.37 -14.19 -31.03
CA ALA A 78 8.47 -15.02 -31.52
C ALA A 78 7.97 -16.32 -32.17
N THR A 79 6.87 -16.90 -31.67
CA THR A 79 6.33 -18.19 -32.16
C THR A 79 5.37 -18.01 -33.35
N CYS A 80 4.58 -16.93 -33.39
CA CYS A 80 3.63 -16.61 -34.47
C CYS A 80 4.27 -15.84 -35.64
N GLY A 81 5.55 -15.48 -35.57
CA GLY A 81 6.31 -14.88 -36.68
C GLY A 81 6.47 -15.78 -37.92
N ILE A 82 6.04 -17.05 -37.87
CA ILE A 82 6.13 -18.00 -39.01
C ILE A 82 4.74 -18.50 -39.51
N SER A 83 3.61 -18.17 -38.85
CA SER A 83 2.32 -18.81 -39.20
C SER A 83 1.10 -17.89 -39.24
N TYR A 84 1.29 -16.65 -39.64
CA TYR A 84 0.24 -15.87 -40.29
C TYR A 84 0.71 -15.44 -41.67
N THR A 85 1.14 -16.41 -42.49
CA THR A 85 1.03 -16.24 -43.94
C THR A 85 -0.46 -16.06 -44.19
N ILE A 86 -0.88 -14.83 -44.41
CA ILE A 86 -2.23 -14.49 -44.77
C ILE A 86 -2.51 -15.16 -46.11
N SER A 87 -2.99 -16.40 -46.07
CA SER A 87 -3.53 -17.11 -47.23
C SER A 87 -4.87 -16.49 -47.57
N ARG A 88 -4.89 -15.19 -47.86
CA ARG A 88 -5.92 -14.54 -48.65
C ARG A 88 -5.71 -14.95 -50.10
N THR A 89 -5.78 -16.26 -50.34
CA THR A 89 -6.15 -16.79 -51.66
C THR A 89 -7.56 -16.28 -51.89
N SER A 90 -7.62 -15.11 -52.52
CA SER A 90 -8.75 -14.64 -53.30
C SER A 90 -9.28 -15.84 -54.06
N LYS A 91 -10.41 -16.41 -53.61
CA LYS A 91 -11.21 -17.33 -54.43
C LYS A 91 -11.71 -16.50 -55.61
N ARG A 92 -10.88 -16.42 -56.66
CA ARG A 92 -11.26 -15.96 -57.99
C ARG A 92 -12.38 -16.89 -58.46
N LYS A 93 -13.62 -16.49 -58.23
CA LYS A 93 -14.80 -17.11 -58.86
C LYS A 93 -14.53 -17.12 -60.36
N ARG A 94 -14.34 -18.30 -60.96
CA ARG A 94 -14.47 -18.51 -62.40
C ARG A 94 -15.90 -18.10 -62.80
N PRO A 95 -16.11 -17.15 -63.71
CA PRO A 95 -17.38 -17.08 -64.41
C PRO A 95 -17.50 -18.24 -65.43
N PRO A 96 -18.72 -18.71 -65.71
CA PRO A 96 -18.98 -19.91 -66.47
C PRO A 96 -18.73 -19.70 -67.96
N ARG A 97 -18.37 -20.81 -68.60
CA ARG A 97 -18.18 -20.96 -70.03
C ARG A 97 -19.53 -20.82 -70.75
N ALA A 98 -19.68 -19.79 -71.58
CA ALA A 98 -20.65 -19.65 -72.66
C ALA A 98 -20.00 -18.63 -73.64
N LEU A 99 -19.97 -18.80 -74.96
CA LEU A 99 -21.03 -19.22 -75.87
C LEU A 99 -20.36 -19.76 -77.16
N GLY A 100 -20.90 -20.85 -77.70
CA GLY A 100 -20.53 -21.36 -79.02
C GLY A 100 -21.38 -20.74 -80.12
N LYS A 101 -20.74 -20.58 -81.28
CA LYS A 101 -21.25 -20.34 -82.65
C LYS A 101 -22.10 -19.10 -82.89
#